data_AF-A0A7C1WZ59-F1
#
_entry.id   AF-A0A7C1WZ59-F1
#
_cell.length_a   1.000
_cell.length_b   1.000
_cell.length_c   1.000
_cell.angle_alpha   90.00
_cell.angle_beta   90.00
_cell.angle_gamma   90.00
#
_symmetry.space_group_name_H-M   'P 1'
#
loop_
_entity.id
_entity.type
_entity.pdbx_description
1 polymer ?
#
loop_
_entity_poly.entity_id
_entity_poly.type
_entity_poly.pdbx_seq_one_letter_code
_entity_poly.pdbx_strand_id
1 'polypeptide(L)'
;MQNRLVSARRFATLLALVLPPALGSCVSTSPQRKAVTDGPWIAASPVLQQQIQDEAKRLPWTHGFERLEQIRWFASLGEPGYATLLDLATDPRDDVAAAAFAAMGATLDNRLVPYIREIRIPSGEDHKDLQLERARTLVRLGDWGEIPTLIAGLRDDRVYTRSLCHDALTEATHEDKGFDPRASDEAREAAVSRWEQWWRDRSSDSLLSAAN
;
A
#
# COMPACT_ATOMS: atom_id res chain seq x y z
N MET A 1 82.09 18.62 -8.26
CA MET A 1 81.99 19.58 -9.38
C MET A 1 80.70 20.37 -9.17
N GLN A 2 80.75 21.54 -8.53
CA GLN A 2 80.83 22.88 -9.16
C GLN A 2 79.71 23.07 -10.20
N ASN A 3 78.56 23.70 -9.91
CA ASN A 3 78.27 25.10 -9.55
C ASN A 3 78.49 26.07 -10.75
N ARG A 4 77.41 26.60 -11.37
CA ARG A 4 77.01 28.04 -11.51
C ARG A 4 76.63 28.32 -12.99
N LEU A 5 75.79 29.26 -13.42
CA LEU A 5 74.85 30.26 -12.88
C LEU A 5 74.14 30.93 -14.11
N VAL A 6 72.89 31.39 -13.90
CA VAL A 6 72.32 32.72 -14.27
C VAL A 6 72.05 33.10 -15.74
N SER A 7 70.78 33.43 -16.01
CA SER A 7 70.23 34.79 -16.34
C SER A 7 69.04 34.67 -17.31
N ALA A 8 67.81 34.84 -16.85
CA ALA A 8 67.06 36.10 -16.85
C ALA A 8 66.68 36.64 -18.24
N ARG A 9 65.39 36.62 -18.56
CA ARG A 9 64.72 37.71 -19.28
C ARG A 9 63.22 37.70 -18.98
N ARG A 10 62.79 38.83 -18.42
CA ARG A 10 61.39 39.22 -18.23
C ARG A 10 60.81 39.62 -19.58
N PHE A 11 59.60 39.19 -19.88
CA PHE A 11 58.68 39.93 -20.74
C PHE A 11 57.31 39.92 -20.09
N ALA A 12 56.86 41.13 -19.76
CA ALA A 12 55.51 41.44 -19.35
C ALA A 12 54.78 41.99 -20.58
N THR A 13 53.66 41.38 -20.98
CA THR A 13 52.70 42.03 -21.89
C THR A 13 51.29 41.45 -21.71
N LEU A 14 50.45 42.24 -21.05
CA LEU A 14 49.04 42.59 -21.34
C LEU A 14 48.09 41.54 -21.95
N LEU A 15 47.06 41.24 -21.15
CA LEU A 15 45.65 41.56 -21.39
C LEU A 15 45.04 41.22 -22.78
N ALA A 16 44.23 40.16 -22.83
CA ALA A 16 42.99 40.14 -23.61
C ALA A 16 42.02 39.11 -23.01
N LEU A 17 41.11 39.62 -22.20
CA LEU A 17 39.90 38.95 -21.74
C LEU A 17 39.01 38.72 -22.98
N VAL A 18 38.81 37.48 -23.40
CA VAL A 18 37.80 37.13 -24.41
C VAL A 18 36.85 36.13 -23.76
N LEU A 19 35.74 36.66 -23.24
CA LEU A 19 34.54 35.91 -22.89
C LEU A 19 33.96 35.26 -24.16
N PRO A 20 33.71 33.96 -24.18
CA PRO A 20 32.74 33.36 -25.09
C PRO A 20 31.32 33.55 -24.55
N PRO A 21 30.31 33.70 -25.42
CA PRO A 21 28.96 34.08 -25.08
C PRO A 21 28.23 32.97 -24.32
N ALA A 22 27.44 33.38 -23.33
CA ALA A 22 26.46 32.56 -22.65
C ALA A 22 25.51 31.93 -23.68
N LEU A 23 25.61 30.60 -23.85
CA LEU A 23 24.54 29.83 -24.47
C LEU A 23 23.35 29.90 -23.53
N GLY A 24 22.36 30.70 -23.93
CA GLY A 24 21.04 30.75 -23.31
C GLY A 24 20.42 29.36 -23.33
N SER A 25 20.51 28.66 -22.19
CA SER A 25 19.66 27.52 -21.92
C SER A 25 18.26 28.07 -21.67
N CYS A 26 17.44 28.07 -22.72
CA CYS A 26 15.99 28.19 -22.58
C CYS A 26 15.49 26.96 -21.83
N VAL A 27 15.61 26.97 -20.50
CA VAL A 27 14.76 26.14 -19.64
C VAL A 27 13.36 26.71 -19.81
N SER A 28 12.63 26.15 -20.77
CA SER A 28 11.19 26.29 -20.84
C SER A 28 10.64 25.53 -19.63
N THR A 29 10.45 26.24 -18.52
CA THR A 29 9.51 25.80 -17.49
C THR A 29 8.14 25.83 -18.12
N SER A 30 7.77 24.73 -18.77
CA SER A 30 6.37 24.49 -19.14
C SER A 30 5.54 24.72 -17.88
N PRO A 31 4.46 25.52 -17.95
CA PRO A 31 3.59 25.71 -16.81
C PRO A 31 3.09 24.33 -16.42
N GLN A 32 3.46 23.92 -15.21
CA GLN A 32 3.05 22.69 -14.57
C GLN A 32 1.54 22.58 -14.80
N ARG A 33 1.11 21.69 -15.70
CA ARG A 33 -0.26 21.19 -15.67
C ARG A 33 -0.43 20.72 -14.24
N LYS A 34 -1.39 21.31 -13.53
CA LYS A 34 -1.86 20.79 -12.24
C LYS A 34 -2.05 19.29 -12.46
N ALA A 35 -1.11 18.50 -11.92
CA ALA A 35 -1.29 17.07 -11.83
C ALA A 35 -2.57 16.88 -11.04
N VAL A 36 -3.35 15.87 -11.39
CA VAL A 36 -4.52 15.45 -10.61
C VAL A 36 -3.98 14.96 -9.27
N THR A 37 -3.76 15.90 -8.35
CA THR A 37 -3.29 15.70 -6.97
C THR A 37 -4.27 16.39 -6.05
N ASP A 38 -5.57 16.20 -6.29
CA ASP A 38 -6.63 16.63 -5.38
C ASP A 38 -6.89 15.57 -4.28
N GLY A 39 -5.95 14.62 -4.12
CA GLY A 39 -5.93 13.65 -3.01
C GLY A 39 -5.12 14.16 -1.81
N PRO A 40 -5.31 13.59 -0.61
CA PRO A 40 -4.60 14.00 0.60
C PRO A 40 -3.12 13.55 0.66
N TRP A 41 -2.65 12.85 -0.38
CA TRP A 41 -1.36 12.15 -0.41
C TRP A 41 -0.25 13.02 -0.99
N ILE A 42 0.99 12.74 -0.57
CA ILE A 42 2.19 13.32 -1.21
C ILE A 42 2.19 12.96 -2.70
N ALA A 43 2.27 14.00 -3.53
CA ALA A 43 2.35 13.85 -4.97
C ALA A 43 3.69 13.21 -5.40
N ALA A 44 3.62 12.29 -6.35
CA ALA A 44 4.80 11.75 -7.01
C ALA A 44 5.56 12.86 -7.77
N SER A 45 6.89 12.73 -7.89
CA SER A 45 7.65 13.54 -8.85
C SER A 45 7.16 13.23 -10.28
N PRO A 46 7.32 14.13 -11.27
CA PRO A 46 6.85 13.88 -12.63
C PRO A 46 7.41 12.59 -13.25
N VAL A 47 8.67 12.25 -12.94
CA VAL A 47 9.32 11.02 -13.42
C VAL A 47 8.70 9.79 -12.74
N LEU A 48 8.52 9.82 -11.41
CA LEU A 48 7.89 8.71 -10.70
C LEU A 48 6.42 8.53 -11.11
N GLN A 49 5.70 9.63 -11.32
CA GLN A 49 4.32 9.58 -11.78
C GLN A 49 4.20 8.89 -13.15
N GLN A 50 5.13 9.17 -14.06
CA GLN A 50 5.20 8.51 -15.35
C GLN A 50 5.47 7.00 -15.18
N GLN A 51 6.41 6.62 -14.31
CA GLN A 51 6.70 5.21 -14.00
C GLN A 51 5.48 4.48 -13.43
N ILE A 52 4.77 5.10 -12.47
CA ILE A 52 3.53 4.55 -11.90
C ILE A 52 2.50 4.30 -13.00
N GLN A 53 2.30 5.28 -13.89
CA GLN A 53 1.35 5.15 -14.98
C GLN A 53 1.74 4.05 -15.98
N ASP A 54 3.02 3.93 -16.30
CA ASP A 54 3.51 2.93 -17.25
C ASP A 54 3.41 1.51 -16.68
N GLU A 55 3.72 1.33 -15.39
CA GLU A 55 3.50 0.05 -14.71
C GLU A 55 1.99 -0.28 -14.62
N ALA A 56 1.14 0.67 -14.23
CA ALA A 56 -0.31 0.44 -14.18
C ALA A 56 -0.89 0.02 -15.55
N LYS A 57 -0.40 0.60 -16.66
CA LYS A 57 -0.81 0.21 -18.02
C LYS A 57 -0.37 -1.19 -18.42
N ARG A 58 0.70 -1.72 -17.84
CA ARG A 58 1.20 -3.08 -18.12
C ARG A 58 0.41 -4.15 -17.39
N LEU A 59 -0.19 -3.80 -16.25
CA LEU A 59 -0.86 -4.73 -15.35
C LEU A 59 -1.97 -5.62 -15.97
N PRO A 60 -2.74 -5.16 -16.98
CA PRO A 60 -3.67 -6.05 -17.69
C PRO A 60 -3.00 -7.25 -18.40
N TRP A 61 -1.72 -7.13 -18.74
CA TRP A 61 -0.94 -8.10 -19.50
C TRP A 61 0.03 -8.92 -18.64
N THR A 62 0.15 -8.61 -17.35
CA THR A 62 0.95 -9.39 -16.39
C THR A 62 0.08 -10.46 -15.73
N HIS A 63 0.70 -11.55 -15.29
CA HIS A 63 -0.02 -12.70 -14.70
C HIS A 63 0.72 -13.27 -13.48
N GLY A 64 -0.03 -13.96 -12.62
CA GLY A 64 0.52 -14.70 -11.49
C GLY A 64 1.46 -13.85 -10.64
N PHE A 65 2.68 -14.35 -10.43
CA PHE A 65 3.67 -13.70 -9.57
C PHE A 65 4.09 -12.31 -10.04
N GLU A 66 4.24 -12.09 -11.36
CA GLU A 66 4.65 -10.77 -11.90
C GLU A 66 3.62 -9.69 -11.54
N ARG A 67 2.33 -10.00 -11.68
CA ARG A 67 1.24 -9.10 -11.32
C ARG A 67 1.27 -8.76 -9.82
N LEU A 68 1.47 -9.77 -8.97
CA LEU A 68 1.53 -9.56 -7.52
C LEU A 68 2.71 -8.66 -7.12
N GLU A 69 3.89 -8.87 -7.71
CA GLU A 69 5.06 -8.03 -7.44
C GLU A 69 4.87 -6.61 -7.95
N GLN A 70 4.21 -6.43 -9.09
CA GLN A 70 3.86 -5.11 -9.61
C GLN A 70 2.89 -4.36 -8.67
N ILE A 71 1.89 -5.06 -8.13
CA ILE A 71 0.96 -4.47 -7.15
C ILE A 71 1.69 -4.11 -5.85
N ARG A 72 2.56 -5.01 -5.36
CA ARG A 72 3.39 -4.76 -4.18
C ARG A 72 4.35 -3.59 -4.38
N TRP A 73 4.88 -3.41 -5.59
CA TRP A 73 5.71 -2.27 -5.91
C TRP A 73 4.98 -0.95 -5.68
N PHE A 74 3.71 -0.81 -6.07
CA PHE A 74 2.94 0.41 -5.75
C PHE A 74 2.87 0.67 -4.23
N ALA A 75 2.68 -0.37 -3.42
CA ALA A 75 2.69 -0.22 -1.95
C ALA A 75 4.06 0.20 -1.41
N SER A 76 5.16 -0.29 -2.02
CA SER A 76 6.52 0.09 -1.65
C SER A 76 6.83 1.59 -1.87
N LEU A 77 6.06 2.27 -2.73
CA LEU A 77 6.21 3.71 -2.95
C LEU A 77 5.64 4.55 -1.80
N GLY A 78 4.73 3.97 -0.98
CA GLY A 78 3.98 4.70 0.04
C GLY A 78 2.92 5.60 -0.59
N GLU A 79 2.74 6.80 -0.01
CA GLU A 79 1.71 7.77 -0.41
C GLU A 79 1.58 8.02 -1.93
N PRO A 80 2.68 8.17 -2.70
CA PRO A 80 2.59 8.30 -4.16
C PRO A 80 1.87 7.15 -4.89
N GLY A 81 1.87 5.95 -4.32
CA GLY A 81 1.24 4.75 -4.89
C GLY A 81 -0.21 4.53 -4.45
N TYR A 82 -0.70 5.25 -3.44
CA TYR A 82 -2.00 4.97 -2.81
C TYR A 82 -3.18 5.18 -3.75
N ALA A 83 -3.16 6.25 -4.56
CA ALA A 83 -4.22 6.49 -5.54
C ALA A 83 -4.35 5.31 -6.52
N THR A 84 -3.22 4.79 -7.01
CA THR A 84 -3.22 3.63 -7.90
C THR A 84 -3.69 2.35 -7.22
N LEU A 85 -3.31 2.12 -5.96
CA LEU A 85 -3.80 0.96 -5.20
C LEU A 85 -5.31 1.04 -4.93
N LEU A 86 -5.84 2.22 -4.62
CA LEU A 86 -7.27 2.44 -4.43
C LEU A 86 -8.04 2.20 -5.73
N ASP A 87 -7.53 2.67 -6.87
CA ASP A 87 -8.12 2.37 -8.18
C ASP A 87 -8.11 0.86 -8.46
N LEU A 88 -6.98 0.18 -8.23
CA LEU A 88 -6.85 -1.27 -8.44
C LEU A 88 -7.75 -2.10 -7.51
N ALA A 89 -8.05 -1.61 -6.31
CA ALA A 89 -9.00 -2.24 -5.40
C ALA A 89 -10.46 -2.20 -5.92
N THR A 90 -10.73 -1.44 -6.99
CA THR A 90 -12.02 -1.42 -7.71
C THR A 90 -11.99 -2.20 -9.03
N ASP A 91 -10.86 -2.87 -9.36
CA ASP A 91 -10.74 -3.66 -10.58
C ASP A 91 -11.79 -4.79 -10.61
N PRO A 92 -12.45 -5.06 -11.75
CA PRO A 92 -13.45 -6.12 -11.86
C PRO A 92 -12.91 -7.54 -11.66
N ARG A 93 -11.58 -7.71 -11.61
CA ARG A 93 -10.95 -9.00 -11.34
C ARG A 93 -10.62 -9.09 -9.84
N ASP A 94 -11.32 -9.97 -9.14
CA ASP A 94 -11.19 -10.15 -7.69
C ASP A 94 -9.75 -10.43 -7.24
N ASP A 95 -8.93 -11.11 -8.06
CA ASP A 95 -7.52 -11.37 -7.72
C ASP A 95 -6.66 -10.10 -7.73
N VAL A 96 -6.95 -9.15 -8.63
CA VAL A 96 -6.30 -7.83 -8.67
C VAL A 96 -6.75 -6.99 -7.49
N ALA A 97 -8.06 -6.92 -7.25
CA ALA A 97 -8.63 -6.13 -6.17
C ALA A 97 -8.18 -6.64 -4.79
N ALA A 98 -8.18 -7.96 -4.57
CA ALA A 98 -7.68 -8.57 -3.35
C ALA A 98 -6.19 -8.32 -3.14
N ALA A 99 -5.37 -8.43 -4.21
CA ALA A 99 -3.95 -8.11 -4.12
C ALA A 99 -3.71 -6.64 -3.78
N ALA A 100 -4.52 -5.72 -4.31
CA ALA A 100 -4.45 -4.30 -3.98
C ALA A 100 -4.81 -4.03 -2.51
N PHE A 101 -5.88 -4.65 -1.99
CA PHE A 101 -6.21 -4.58 -0.56
C PHE A 101 -5.08 -5.13 0.31
N ALA A 102 -4.55 -6.31 0.00
CA ALA A 102 -3.45 -6.91 0.75
C ALA A 102 -2.20 -6.02 0.75
N ALA A 103 -1.88 -5.42 -0.40
CA ALA A 103 -0.75 -4.50 -0.55
C ALA A 103 -0.94 -3.21 0.27
N MET A 104 -2.14 -2.63 0.27
CA MET A 104 -2.48 -1.50 1.16
C MET A 104 -2.36 -1.88 2.64
N GLY A 105 -2.85 -3.05 3.04
CA GLY A 105 -2.72 -3.55 4.41
C GLY A 105 -1.25 -3.69 4.85
N ALA A 106 -0.37 -4.10 3.95
CA ALA A 106 1.07 -4.22 4.23
C ALA A 106 1.76 -2.87 4.50
N THR A 107 1.15 -1.74 4.10
CA THR A 107 1.71 -0.41 4.38
C THR A 107 1.54 0.03 5.84
N LEU A 108 0.58 -0.56 6.56
CA LEU A 108 0.19 -0.19 7.92
C LEU A 108 -0.23 1.29 8.09
N ASP A 109 -0.56 1.99 6.99
CA ASP A 109 -1.01 3.38 7.03
C ASP A 109 -2.52 3.46 7.26
N ASN A 110 -2.90 3.77 8.50
CA ASN A 110 -4.31 3.86 8.90
C ASN A 110 -5.07 5.00 8.20
N ARG A 111 -4.39 5.97 7.56
CA ARG A 111 -5.06 7.03 6.80
C ARG A 111 -5.82 6.48 5.58
N LEU A 112 -5.52 5.26 5.13
CA LEU A 112 -6.23 4.57 4.05
C LEU A 112 -7.62 4.05 4.44
N VAL A 113 -7.90 3.86 5.74
CA VAL A 113 -9.17 3.31 6.24
C VAL A 113 -10.42 3.99 5.66
N PRO A 114 -10.59 5.33 5.72
CA PRO A 114 -11.79 5.97 5.17
C PRO A 114 -11.96 5.70 3.68
N TYR A 115 -10.87 5.69 2.90
CA TYR A 115 -10.91 5.44 1.46
C TYR A 115 -11.26 3.99 1.14
N ILE A 116 -10.74 3.03 1.91
CA ILE A 116 -11.04 1.60 1.74
C ILE A 116 -12.50 1.30 2.09
N ARG A 117 -13.06 1.94 3.13
CA ARG A 117 -14.49 1.80 3.50
C ARG A 117 -15.44 2.25 2.41
N GLU A 118 -15.06 3.27 1.63
CA GLU A 118 -15.87 3.79 0.53
C GLU A 118 -15.89 2.86 -0.70
N ILE A 119 -14.96 1.90 -0.79
CA ILE A 119 -14.92 0.94 -1.88
C ILE A 119 -16.07 -0.06 -1.75
N ARG A 120 -17.01 0.04 -2.68
CA ARG A 120 -18.16 -0.86 -2.78
C ARG A 120 -17.74 -2.17 -3.44
N ILE A 121 -17.72 -3.24 -2.65
CA ILE A 121 -17.62 -4.61 -3.14
C ILE A 121 -19.04 -5.14 -3.36
N PRO A 122 -19.36 -5.75 -4.52
CA PRO A 122 -20.67 -6.36 -4.72
C PRO A 122 -20.94 -7.46 -3.67
N SER A 123 -22.17 -7.51 -3.18
CA SER A 123 -22.62 -8.57 -2.27
C SER A 123 -22.87 -9.87 -3.05
N GLY A 124 -22.66 -11.01 -2.40
CA GLY A 124 -22.87 -12.33 -2.98
C GLY A 124 -21.71 -13.29 -2.66
N GLU A 125 -21.96 -14.59 -2.86
CA GLU A 125 -20.95 -15.63 -2.58
C GLU A 125 -19.70 -15.48 -3.48
N ASP A 126 -19.87 -15.04 -4.72
CA ASP A 126 -18.78 -14.90 -5.69
C ASP A 126 -17.69 -13.90 -5.23
N HIS A 127 -18.05 -12.92 -4.39
CA HIS A 127 -17.15 -11.87 -3.90
C HIS A 127 -16.82 -12.00 -2.42
N LYS A 128 -17.19 -13.12 -1.79
CA LYS A 128 -17.00 -13.33 -0.35
C LYS A 128 -15.53 -13.25 0.06
N ASP A 129 -14.63 -13.83 -0.74
CA ASP A 129 -13.19 -13.78 -0.47
C ASP A 129 -12.65 -12.34 -0.55
N LEU A 130 -13.12 -11.57 -1.54
CA LEU A 130 -12.73 -10.17 -1.68
C LEU A 130 -13.23 -9.33 -0.50
N GLN A 131 -14.45 -9.59 0.00
CA GLN A 131 -14.97 -8.94 1.21
C GLN A 131 -14.14 -9.27 2.45
N LEU A 132 -13.74 -10.53 2.61
CA LEU A 132 -12.88 -10.96 3.71
C LEU A 132 -11.48 -10.35 3.63
N GLU A 133 -10.90 -10.23 2.42
CA GLU A 133 -9.60 -9.56 2.26
C GLU A 133 -9.71 -8.06 2.59
N ARG A 134 -10.79 -7.38 2.18
CA ARG A 134 -11.02 -5.99 2.59
C ARG A 134 -11.12 -5.88 4.11
N ALA A 135 -11.91 -6.75 4.76
CA ALA A 135 -12.04 -6.77 6.22
C ALA A 135 -10.70 -7.01 6.92
N ARG A 136 -9.90 -7.96 6.42
CA ARG A 136 -8.55 -8.25 6.90
C ARG A 136 -7.64 -7.03 6.79
N THR A 137 -7.65 -6.36 5.63
CA THR A 137 -6.90 -5.13 5.42
C THR A 137 -7.33 -4.04 6.39
N LEU A 138 -8.63 -3.80 6.55
CA LEU A 138 -9.17 -2.79 7.46
C LEU A 138 -8.76 -3.06 8.91
N VAL A 139 -8.91 -4.29 9.41
CA VAL A 139 -8.45 -4.68 10.75
C VAL A 139 -6.94 -4.44 10.91
N ARG A 140 -6.13 -4.82 9.92
CA ARG A 140 -4.67 -4.60 9.94
C ARG A 140 -4.29 -3.11 9.99
N LEU A 141 -5.10 -2.25 9.39
CA LEU A 141 -4.95 -0.80 9.42
C LEU A 141 -5.59 -0.14 10.67
N GLY A 142 -6.09 -0.94 11.60
CA GLY A 142 -6.63 -0.47 12.88
C GLY A 142 -8.14 -0.20 12.87
N ASP A 143 -8.87 -0.60 11.83
CA ASP A 143 -10.33 -0.58 11.83
C ASP A 143 -10.89 -1.86 12.48
N TRP A 144 -11.00 -1.82 13.80
CA TRP A 144 -11.52 -2.92 14.61
C TRP A 144 -13.02 -3.20 14.36
N GLY A 145 -13.73 -2.32 13.66
CA GLY A 145 -15.13 -2.53 13.29
C GLY A 145 -15.35 -3.75 12.39
N GLU A 146 -14.31 -4.22 11.71
CA GLU A 146 -14.35 -5.37 10.79
C GLU A 146 -14.00 -6.72 11.47
N ILE A 147 -13.70 -6.73 12.77
CA ILE A 147 -13.48 -7.96 13.54
C ILE A 147 -14.68 -8.94 13.42
N PRO A 148 -15.96 -8.51 13.54
CA PRO A 148 -17.10 -9.40 13.33
C PRO A 148 -17.13 -10.09 11.97
N THR A 149 -16.70 -9.39 10.91
CA THR A 149 -16.65 -9.93 9.54
C THR A 149 -15.65 -11.09 9.47
N LEU A 150 -14.47 -10.93 10.08
CA LEU A 150 -13.46 -11.99 10.18
C LEU A 150 -13.91 -13.15 11.07
N ILE A 151 -14.58 -12.87 12.20
CA ILE A 151 -15.16 -13.91 13.06
C ILE A 151 -16.21 -14.74 12.29
N ALA A 152 -17.04 -14.10 11.48
CA ALA A 152 -17.99 -14.81 10.62
C ALA A 152 -17.27 -15.72 9.60
N GLY A 153 -16.13 -15.27 9.06
CA GLY A 153 -15.29 -16.07 8.15
C GLY A 153 -14.71 -17.35 8.77
N LEU A 154 -14.60 -17.44 10.10
CA LEU A 154 -14.22 -18.68 10.80
C LEU A 154 -15.23 -19.83 10.62
N ARG A 155 -16.46 -19.52 10.18
CA ARG A 155 -17.51 -20.50 9.88
C ARG A 155 -17.58 -20.88 8.40
N ASP A 156 -16.68 -20.39 7.55
CA ASP A 156 -16.67 -20.75 6.12
C ASP A 156 -16.40 -22.25 5.93
N ASP A 157 -17.00 -22.87 4.92
CA ASP A 157 -16.83 -24.30 4.62
C ASP A 157 -15.40 -24.65 4.19
N ARG A 158 -14.67 -23.68 3.61
CA ARG A 158 -13.31 -23.88 3.11
C ARG A 158 -12.30 -23.67 4.23
N VAL A 159 -11.47 -24.70 4.45
CA VAL A 159 -10.37 -24.67 5.46
C VAL A 159 -9.46 -23.46 5.24
N TYR A 160 -9.15 -23.13 3.98
CA TYR A 160 -8.28 -22.01 3.65
C TYR A 160 -8.83 -20.67 4.16
N THR A 161 -10.11 -20.40 3.91
CA THR A 161 -10.78 -19.17 4.36
C THR A 161 -10.82 -19.08 5.88
N ARG A 162 -11.11 -20.19 6.56
CA ARG A 162 -11.05 -20.27 8.03
C ARG A 162 -9.65 -19.96 8.57
N SER A 163 -8.62 -20.55 7.97
CA SER A 163 -7.22 -20.28 8.33
C SER A 163 -6.86 -18.82 8.15
N LEU A 164 -7.20 -18.22 7.00
CA LEU A 164 -6.91 -16.82 6.72
C LEU A 164 -7.57 -15.86 7.73
N CYS A 165 -8.85 -16.11 8.06
CA CYS A 165 -9.56 -15.31 9.05
C CYS A 165 -8.97 -15.48 10.45
N HIS A 166 -8.61 -16.71 10.84
CA HIS A 166 -7.97 -16.98 12.11
C HIS A 166 -6.61 -16.29 12.22
N ASP A 167 -5.76 -16.42 11.20
CA ASP A 167 -4.44 -15.78 11.18
C ASP A 167 -4.56 -14.25 11.27
N ALA A 168 -5.53 -13.66 10.55
CA ALA A 168 -5.79 -12.21 10.60
C ALA A 168 -6.24 -11.75 12.00
N LEU A 169 -7.14 -12.51 12.65
CA LEU A 169 -7.56 -12.24 14.02
C LEU A 169 -6.39 -12.37 14.99
N THR A 170 -5.62 -13.45 14.93
CA THR A 170 -4.48 -13.68 15.83
C THR A 170 -3.39 -12.63 15.62
N GLU A 171 -3.09 -12.23 14.39
CA GLU A 171 -2.10 -11.19 14.10
C GLU A 171 -2.50 -9.83 14.67
N ALA A 172 -3.76 -9.42 14.47
CA ALA A 172 -4.23 -8.11 14.89
C ALA A 172 -4.50 -8.01 16.40
N THR A 173 -4.96 -9.11 17.02
CA THR A 173 -5.43 -9.11 18.41
C THR A 173 -4.45 -9.72 19.39
N HIS A 174 -3.47 -10.50 18.90
CA HIS A 174 -2.59 -11.37 19.70
C HIS A 174 -3.36 -12.41 20.54
N GLU A 175 -4.55 -12.79 20.11
CA GLU A 175 -5.43 -13.76 20.76
C GLU A 175 -5.71 -14.94 19.82
N ASP A 176 -5.76 -16.15 20.37
CA ASP A 176 -5.95 -17.38 19.56
C ASP A 176 -7.35 -18.01 19.74
N LYS A 177 -7.89 -17.90 20.96
CA LYS A 177 -9.14 -18.51 21.42
C LYS A 177 -9.27 -20.02 21.15
N GLY A 178 -8.17 -20.73 20.90
CA GLY A 178 -8.15 -22.18 20.68
C GLY A 178 -8.91 -22.58 19.42
N PHE A 179 -8.87 -21.77 18.37
CA PHE A 179 -9.51 -22.10 17.09
C PHE A 179 -8.57 -22.94 16.23
N ASP A 180 -9.02 -24.13 15.84
CA ASP A 180 -8.33 -24.93 14.82
C ASP A 180 -9.20 -24.98 13.55
N PRO A 181 -8.71 -24.43 12.41
CA PRO A 181 -9.43 -24.46 11.14
C PRO A 181 -9.81 -25.86 10.66
N ARG A 182 -9.14 -26.92 11.11
CA ARG A 182 -9.38 -28.32 10.71
C ARG A 182 -10.15 -29.14 11.74
N ALA A 183 -10.47 -28.58 12.90
CA ALA A 183 -11.25 -29.28 13.93
C ALA A 183 -12.68 -29.58 13.46
N SER A 184 -13.41 -30.40 14.22
CA SER A 184 -14.83 -30.68 13.97
C SER A 184 -15.68 -29.41 14.05
N ASP A 185 -16.85 -29.43 13.40
CA ASP A 185 -17.77 -28.27 13.36
C ASP A 185 -18.16 -27.81 14.78
N GLU A 186 -18.42 -28.75 15.69
CA GLU A 186 -18.73 -28.47 17.09
C GLU A 186 -17.56 -27.76 17.81
N ALA A 187 -16.33 -28.24 17.62
CA ALA A 187 -15.15 -27.64 18.23
C ALA A 187 -14.86 -26.24 17.66
N ARG A 188 -15.06 -26.06 16.34
CA ARG A 188 -14.94 -24.75 15.69
C ARG A 188 -15.99 -23.79 16.23
N GLU A 189 -17.26 -24.19 16.29
CA GLU A 189 -18.34 -23.33 16.80
C GLU A 189 -18.12 -22.89 18.25
N ALA A 190 -17.61 -23.80 19.10
CA ALA A 190 -17.23 -23.45 20.47
C ALA A 190 -16.09 -22.40 20.52
N ALA A 191 -15.12 -22.47 19.61
CA ALA A 191 -14.06 -21.48 19.49
C ALA A 191 -14.56 -20.15 18.93
N VAL A 192 -15.46 -20.18 17.94
CA VAL A 192 -16.10 -18.97 17.41
C VAL A 192 -16.94 -18.27 18.47
N SER A 193 -17.68 -19.01 19.30
CA SER A 193 -18.41 -18.46 20.45
C SER A 193 -17.50 -17.73 21.43
N ARG A 194 -16.27 -18.22 21.66
CA ARG A 194 -15.27 -17.53 22.50
C ARG A 194 -14.76 -16.24 21.85
N TRP A 195 -14.55 -16.25 20.53
CA TRP A 195 -14.22 -15.04 19.77
C TRP A 195 -15.31 -13.98 19.86
N GLU A 196 -16.57 -14.37 19.64
CA GLU A 196 -17.72 -13.46 19.75
C GLU A 196 -17.86 -12.90 21.17
N GLN A 197 -17.71 -13.73 22.20
CA GLN A 197 -17.75 -13.28 23.59
C GLN A 197 -16.64 -12.27 23.87
N TRP A 198 -15.40 -12.59 23.50
CA TRP A 198 -14.27 -11.66 23.65
C TRP A 198 -14.51 -10.33 22.94
N TRP A 199 -15.08 -10.37 21.72
CA TRP A 199 -15.38 -9.14 20.99
C TRP A 199 -16.50 -8.33 21.67
N ARG A 200 -17.56 -8.98 22.17
CA ARG A 200 -18.60 -8.30 22.96
C ARG A 200 -18.01 -7.61 24.18
N ASP A 201 -17.17 -8.32 24.94
CA ASP A 201 -16.54 -7.77 26.15
C ASP A 201 -15.65 -6.57 25.80
N ARG A 202 -14.82 -6.70 24.74
CA ARG A 202 -13.89 -5.65 24.30
C ARG A 202 -14.59 -4.43 23.69
N SER A 203 -15.59 -4.63 22.84
CA SER A 203 -16.32 -3.54 22.19
C SER A 203 -17.24 -2.77 23.15
N SER A 204 -17.61 -3.40 24.27
CA SER A 204 -18.33 -2.73 25.37
C SER A 204 -17.45 -1.82 26.23
N ASP A 205 -16.12 -1.91 26.09
CA ASP A 205 -15.20 -1.01 26.77
C ASP A 205 -15.33 0.41 26.19
N SER A 206 -15.64 1.36 27.07
CA SER A 206 -15.94 2.76 26.72
C SER A 206 -14.83 3.43 25.89
N LEU A 207 -13.57 3.00 26.05
CA LEU A 207 -12.42 3.56 25.34
C LEU A 207 -12.42 3.23 23.84
N LEU A 208 -13.02 2.12 23.42
CA LEU A 208 -13.11 1.71 22.01
C LEU A 208 -14.44 2.12 21.37
N SER A 209 -15.51 2.25 22.17
CA SER A 209 -16.81 2.73 21.70
C SER A 209 -16.81 4.17 21.17
N ALA A 210 -15.86 4.99 21.62
CA ALA A 210 -15.73 6.41 21.26
C ALA A 210 -14.85 6.67 20.02
N ALA A 211 -14.20 5.64 19.47
CA ALA A 211 -13.24 5.75 18.36
C ALA A 211 -13.81 5.29 17.00
N ASN A 212 -15.08 4.90 16.94
CA ASN A 212 -15.77 4.43 15.73
C ASN A 212 -16.78 5.45 15.20
#